data_AF-A0A6G7BSA7-F1
#
_entry.id   AF-A0A6G7BSA7-F1
#
_cell.length_a   1.000
_cell.length_b   1.000
_cell.length_c   1.000
_cell.angle_alpha   90.00
_cell.angle_beta   90.00
_cell.angle_gamma   90.00
#
_symmetry.space_group_name_H-M   'P 1'
#
loop_
_entity.id
_entity.type
_entity.pdbx_description
1 polymer ?
#
loop_
_entity_poly.entity_id
_entity_poly.type
_entity_poly.pdbx_seq_one_letter_code
_entity_poly.pdbx_strand_id
1 'polypeptide(L)'
;MQSIHIKTEKNFFIKFFQHLFLICLISTSHFIISCSSDDDIIQEEIENSTAWMDDLESSLGVGTKSKLSTWIEKGLNGAMLKEAFAKTGSKADLLKNLETAQSIYHQRVYIADWDNIPGIAKSNYVANGMTTGKKHPQWNNPELDLPAVEAANFVNAEAKELPAGTKIYRVTGGNPAGGYWTKKQPKSIGEVIGGTAVQPAWNNFSKFYVYTVPQQQVLKVWEGITARQPIGQDIVNPHLPGGEIQLFLPILVRDEAFKTLVQEIPLPW
;
A
#
# COMPACT_ATOMS: atom_id res chain seq x y z
N MET A 1 -52.57 -42.89 -14.70
CA MET A 1 -52.54 -43.62 -15.99
C MET A 1 -52.01 -42.65 -17.03
N GLN A 2 -50.71 -42.74 -17.37
CA GLN A 2 -50.18 -43.43 -18.57
C GLN A 2 -50.51 -42.63 -19.85
N SER A 3 -49.62 -42.33 -20.79
CA SER A 3 -48.31 -42.91 -21.12
C SER A 3 -47.46 -41.93 -21.96
N ILE A 4 -46.16 -42.21 -21.91
CA ILE A 4 -44.98 -41.71 -22.61
C ILE A 4 -44.93 -42.23 -24.07
N HIS A 5 -44.33 -41.46 -25.01
CA HIS A 5 -43.24 -41.86 -25.95
C HIS A 5 -43.04 -40.80 -27.06
N ILE A 6 -41.92 -40.05 -27.11
CA ILE A 6 -40.57 -40.33 -27.71
C ILE A 6 -40.57 -40.60 -29.23
N LYS A 7 -39.94 -39.69 -30.00
CA LYS A 7 -38.84 -39.99 -30.96
C LYS A 7 -38.21 -38.68 -31.49
N THR A 8 -37.01 -38.27 -31.10
CA THR A 8 -35.65 -38.59 -31.63
C THR A 8 -35.33 -38.12 -33.06
N GLU A 9 -34.22 -37.37 -33.16
CA GLU A 9 -33.12 -37.45 -34.15
C GLU A 9 -32.81 -36.26 -35.09
N LYS A 10 -31.55 -35.81 -34.92
CA LYS A 10 -30.47 -35.59 -35.92
C LYS A 10 -30.43 -34.29 -36.74
N ASN A 11 -29.41 -33.49 -36.38
CA ASN A 11 -28.29 -33.06 -37.24
C ASN A 11 -28.54 -32.97 -38.74
N PHE A 12 -28.49 -31.74 -39.27
CA PHE A 12 -28.12 -31.49 -40.67
C PHE A 12 -27.13 -30.31 -40.76
N PHE A 13 -25.85 -30.68 -40.75
CA PHE A 13 -24.73 -29.91 -41.30
C PHE A 13 -24.92 -29.71 -42.81
N ILE A 14 -24.39 -28.63 -43.39
CA ILE A 14 -23.98 -28.36 -44.80
C ILE A 14 -24.13 -26.84 -45.03
N LYS A 15 -23.19 -26.04 -45.57
CA LYS A 15 -21.86 -26.18 -46.18
C LYS A 15 -21.35 -24.73 -46.34
N PHE A 16 -20.06 -24.48 -46.16
CA PHE A 16 -19.26 -23.86 -47.22
C PHE A 16 -17.81 -24.33 -47.07
N PHE A 17 -17.41 -25.15 -48.04
CA PHE A 17 -16.06 -25.63 -48.36
C PHE A 17 -15.13 -24.42 -48.64
N GLN A 18 -13.80 -24.48 -48.60
CA GLN A 18 -12.90 -25.45 -49.26
C GLN A 18 -11.43 -25.14 -48.82
N HIS A 19 -10.70 -26.12 -48.27
CA HIS A 19 -9.43 -26.71 -48.81
C HIS A 19 -8.18 -25.82 -48.69
N LEU A 20 -7.07 -26.24 -48.06
CA LEU A 20 -6.19 -27.37 -48.43
C LEU A 20 -5.23 -27.65 -47.23
N PHE A 21 -5.34 -28.73 -46.47
CA PHE A 21 -4.70 -30.06 -46.58
C PHE A 21 -3.15 -30.12 -46.72
N LEU A 22 -2.55 -30.86 -45.76
CA LEU A 22 -1.48 -31.89 -45.88
C LEU A 22 -0.26 -31.62 -44.95
N ILE A 23 -0.28 -32.06 -43.68
CA ILE A 23 0.23 -33.35 -43.16
C ILE A 23 1.63 -33.73 -43.67
N CYS A 24 2.61 -33.74 -42.76
CA CYS A 24 3.59 -34.82 -42.65
C CYS A 24 4.12 -34.91 -41.21
N LEU A 25 3.62 -35.93 -40.49
CA LEU A 25 4.20 -36.46 -39.27
C LEU A 25 5.21 -37.53 -39.70
N ILE A 26 6.49 -37.35 -39.41
CA ILE A 26 7.45 -38.45 -39.39
C ILE A 26 8.17 -38.38 -38.04
N SER A 27 7.76 -39.30 -37.17
CA SER A 27 8.50 -39.67 -35.97
C SER A 27 9.34 -40.88 -36.33
N THR A 28 10.68 -40.77 -36.34
CA THR A 28 11.58 -41.89 -36.01
C THR A 28 12.97 -41.39 -35.59
N SER A 29 13.28 -41.66 -34.32
CA SER A 29 14.56 -42.13 -33.76
C SER A 29 15.86 -41.33 -33.96
N HIS A 30 16.31 -40.77 -32.83
CA HIS A 30 17.68 -40.76 -32.28
C HIS A 30 18.86 -40.76 -33.26
N PHE A 31 19.49 -39.59 -33.40
CA PHE A 31 20.95 -39.46 -33.33
C PHE A 31 21.29 -38.14 -32.64
N ILE A 32 22.09 -38.23 -31.57
CA ILE A 32 22.64 -37.09 -30.82
C ILE A 32 23.70 -36.41 -31.70
N ILE A 33 23.49 -35.14 -32.02
CA ILE A 33 24.55 -34.12 -32.02
C ILE A 33 23.93 -32.87 -31.39
N SER A 34 24.38 -32.57 -30.17
CA SER A 34 24.10 -31.34 -29.44
C SER A 34 24.67 -30.15 -30.19
N CYS A 35 23.81 -29.22 -30.59
CA CYS A 35 24.15 -27.81 -30.77
C CYS A 35 23.10 -27.02 -29.98
N SER A 36 23.37 -26.87 -28.68
CA SER A 36 22.76 -25.86 -27.81
C SER A 36 23.22 -24.48 -28.28
N SER A 37 22.28 -23.62 -28.67
CA SER A 37 22.50 -22.17 -28.74
C SER A 37 21.34 -21.36 -28.19
N ASP A 38 20.20 -22.00 -27.90
CA ASP A 38 18.99 -21.30 -27.45
C ASP A 38 18.87 -21.27 -25.92
N ASP A 39 19.48 -22.24 -25.21
CA ASP A 39 19.58 -22.21 -23.75
C ASP A 39 20.63 -21.19 -23.27
N ASP A 40 21.71 -21.00 -24.03
CA ASP A 40 22.79 -20.07 -23.68
C ASP A 40 22.35 -18.60 -23.73
N ILE A 41 21.49 -18.21 -24.68
CA ILE A 41 21.00 -16.82 -24.79
C ILE A 41 20.06 -16.47 -23.63
N ILE A 42 19.18 -17.38 -23.25
CA ILE A 42 18.25 -17.17 -22.13
C ILE A 42 19.03 -17.15 -20.81
N GLN A 43 20.03 -18.01 -20.65
CA GLN A 43 20.85 -18.05 -19.46
C GLN A 43 21.79 -16.83 -19.36
N GLU A 44 22.34 -16.34 -20.47
CA GLU A 44 23.17 -15.13 -20.52
C GLU A 44 22.35 -13.86 -20.22
N GLU A 45 21.11 -13.73 -20.73
CA GLU A 45 20.23 -12.60 -20.38
C GLU A 45 19.82 -12.61 -18.90
N ILE A 46 19.56 -13.80 -18.32
CA ILE A 46 19.22 -13.96 -16.90
C ILE A 46 20.44 -13.70 -16.00
N GLU A 47 21.62 -14.22 -16.34
CA GLU A 47 22.88 -13.98 -15.61
C GLU A 47 23.24 -12.49 -15.61
N ASN A 48 23.07 -11.81 -16.75
CA ASN A 48 23.33 -10.37 -16.86
C ASN A 48 22.30 -9.50 -16.08
N SER A 49 21.08 -10.02 -15.88
CA SER A 49 20.03 -9.31 -15.13
C SER A 49 20.29 -9.24 -13.61
N THR A 50 21.01 -10.23 -13.05
CA THR A 50 21.24 -10.34 -11.59
C THR A 50 22.69 -10.11 -11.15
N ALA A 51 23.64 -9.99 -12.07
CA ALA A 51 25.07 -9.77 -11.77
C ALA A 51 25.33 -8.61 -10.78
N TRP A 52 24.56 -7.52 -10.88
CA TRP A 52 24.68 -6.40 -9.95
C TRP A 52 24.37 -6.77 -8.49
N MET A 53 23.55 -7.79 -8.26
CA MET A 53 23.27 -8.30 -6.92
C MET A 53 24.42 -9.16 -6.39
N ASP A 54 25.11 -9.90 -7.26
CA ASP A 54 26.32 -10.66 -6.90
C ASP A 54 27.46 -9.71 -6.49
N ASP A 55 27.61 -8.58 -7.19
CA ASP A 55 28.53 -7.51 -6.82
C ASP A 55 28.18 -6.89 -5.46
N LEU A 56 26.89 -6.69 -5.20
CA LEU A 56 26.42 -6.20 -3.91
C LEU A 56 26.64 -7.23 -2.80
N GLU A 57 26.43 -8.52 -3.05
CA GLU A 57 26.72 -9.58 -2.06
C GLU A 57 28.21 -9.68 -1.74
N SER A 58 29.07 -9.54 -2.75
CA SER A 58 30.51 -9.50 -2.57
C SER A 58 30.97 -8.31 -1.71
N SER A 59 30.27 -7.17 -1.81
CA SER A 59 30.65 -5.92 -1.11
C SER A 59 29.92 -5.66 0.21
N LEU A 60 28.71 -6.18 0.38
CA LEU A 60 27.85 -5.96 1.56
C LEU A 60 27.71 -7.23 2.43
N GLY A 61 28.17 -8.38 1.93
CA GLY A 61 28.21 -9.64 2.65
C GLY A 61 27.15 -10.65 2.20
N VAL A 62 27.40 -11.90 2.59
CA VAL A 62 26.57 -13.07 2.28
C VAL A 62 25.12 -12.87 2.72
N GLY A 63 24.19 -13.23 1.84
CA GLY A 63 22.75 -13.11 2.04
C GLY A 63 22.15 -11.82 1.48
N THR A 64 22.97 -10.88 1.00
CA THR A 64 22.48 -9.64 0.38
C THR A 64 21.66 -9.93 -0.86
N LYS A 65 22.16 -10.76 -1.79
CA LYS A 65 21.44 -11.11 -3.03
C LYS A 65 20.07 -11.74 -2.71
N SER A 66 20.03 -12.68 -1.78
CA SER A 66 18.78 -13.32 -1.34
C SER A 66 17.75 -12.31 -0.79
N LYS A 67 18.19 -11.32 0.01
CA LYS A 67 17.31 -10.25 0.51
C LYS A 67 16.75 -9.39 -0.62
N LEU A 68 17.58 -8.98 -1.56
CA LEU A 68 17.17 -8.16 -2.71
C LEU A 68 16.15 -8.92 -3.57
N SER A 69 16.41 -10.19 -3.89
CA SER A 69 15.48 -11.04 -4.61
C SER A 69 14.14 -11.18 -3.88
N THR A 70 14.17 -11.40 -2.56
CA THR A 70 12.95 -11.50 -1.75
C THR A 70 12.10 -10.22 -1.81
N TRP A 71 12.72 -9.04 -1.80
CA TRP A 71 11.98 -7.78 -1.92
C TRP A 71 11.39 -7.58 -3.32
N ILE A 72 12.13 -7.97 -4.37
CA ILE A 72 11.64 -7.91 -5.75
C ILE A 72 10.46 -8.86 -5.95
N GLU A 73 10.54 -10.09 -5.45
CA GLU A 73 9.44 -11.07 -5.45
C GLU A 73 8.20 -10.55 -4.72
N LYS A 74 8.39 -9.77 -3.66
CA LYS A 74 7.30 -9.10 -2.92
C LYS A 74 6.75 -7.85 -3.63
N GLY A 75 7.28 -7.50 -4.80
CA GLY A 75 6.78 -6.42 -5.65
C GLY A 75 7.58 -5.11 -5.56
N LEU A 76 8.82 -5.13 -5.08
CA LEU A 76 9.71 -3.98 -5.15
C LEU A 76 10.29 -3.89 -6.56
N ASN A 77 10.34 -2.70 -7.16
CA ASN A 77 10.83 -2.56 -8.52
C ASN A 77 12.35 -2.79 -8.59
N GLY A 78 12.76 -3.90 -9.23
CA GLY A 78 14.17 -4.29 -9.34
C GLY A 78 15.04 -3.29 -10.10
N ALA A 79 14.50 -2.62 -11.12
CA ALA A 79 15.24 -1.59 -11.87
C ALA A 79 15.50 -0.36 -10.99
N MET A 80 14.48 0.12 -10.27
CA MET A 80 14.62 1.24 -9.33
C MET A 80 15.55 0.90 -8.16
N LEU A 81 15.49 -0.34 -7.67
CA LEU A 81 16.39 -0.84 -6.63
C LEU A 81 17.85 -0.84 -7.09
N LYS A 82 18.12 -1.37 -8.29
CA LYS A 82 19.45 -1.35 -8.93
C LYS A 82 19.95 0.09 -9.09
N GLU A 83 19.10 0.99 -9.59
CA GLU A 83 19.44 2.40 -9.77
C GLU A 83 19.75 3.11 -8.44
N ALA A 84 18.98 2.83 -7.38
CA ALA A 84 19.22 3.39 -6.05
C ALA A 84 20.59 2.96 -5.49
N PHE A 85 20.96 1.69 -5.64
CA PHE A 85 22.29 1.20 -5.24
C PHE A 85 23.43 1.74 -6.10
N ALA A 86 23.18 2.09 -7.36
CA ALA A 86 24.16 2.71 -8.24
C ALA A 86 24.41 4.19 -7.90
N LYS A 87 23.40 4.91 -7.40
CA LYS A 87 23.47 6.35 -7.10
C LYS A 87 23.80 6.67 -5.65
N THR A 88 23.55 5.76 -4.71
CA THR A 88 23.78 6.03 -3.29
C THR A 88 25.26 6.28 -2.99
N GLY A 89 25.54 7.25 -2.13
CA GLY A 89 26.88 7.47 -1.59
C GLY A 89 27.32 6.38 -0.60
N SER A 90 26.38 5.59 -0.07
CA SER A 90 26.64 4.50 0.87
C SER A 90 25.67 3.34 0.60
N LYS A 91 26.19 2.25 0.04
CA LYS A 91 25.42 1.04 -0.24
C LYS A 91 24.99 0.33 1.06
N ALA A 92 25.85 0.37 2.08
CA ALA A 92 25.55 -0.19 3.40
C ALA A 92 24.39 0.54 4.09
N ASP A 93 24.36 1.87 4.04
CA ASP A 93 23.27 2.64 4.64
C ASP A 93 21.96 2.45 3.89
N LEU A 94 22.00 2.39 2.55
CA LEU A 94 20.81 2.07 1.76
C LEU A 94 20.27 0.67 2.10
N LEU A 95 21.14 -0.35 2.18
CA LEU A 95 20.72 -1.69 2.58
C LEU A 95 20.06 -1.69 3.96
N LYS A 96 20.69 -1.04 4.95
CA LYS A 96 20.14 -0.90 6.31
C LYS A 96 18.79 -0.20 6.32
N ASN A 97 18.64 0.87 5.54
CA ASN A 97 17.37 1.59 5.41
C ASN A 97 16.27 0.68 4.83
N LEU A 98 16.59 -0.11 3.80
CA LEU A 98 15.64 -1.06 3.21
C LEU A 98 15.27 -2.20 4.17
N GLU A 99 16.20 -2.67 5.00
CA GLU A 99 15.97 -3.69 6.02
C GLU A 99 15.10 -3.20 7.17
N THR A 100 15.27 -1.93 7.56
CA THR A 100 14.54 -1.30 8.68
C THR A 100 13.27 -0.59 8.24
N ALA A 101 12.95 -0.64 6.94
CA ALA A 101 11.73 -0.09 6.38
C ALA A 101 10.49 -0.74 7.00
N GLN A 102 9.48 0.09 7.27
CA GLN A 102 8.23 -0.34 7.91
C GLN A 102 7.42 -1.28 7.01
N SER A 103 7.45 -1.04 5.71
CA SER A 103 6.74 -1.83 4.70
C SER A 103 7.41 -1.67 3.35
N ILE A 104 6.90 -2.41 2.36
CA ILE A 104 7.31 -2.24 0.96
C ILE A 104 7.09 -0.81 0.45
N TYR A 105 6.06 -0.10 0.93
CA TYR A 105 5.84 1.30 0.54
C TYR A 105 6.93 2.21 1.09
N HIS A 106 7.48 1.91 2.28
CA HIS A 106 8.62 2.64 2.82
C HIS A 106 9.90 2.31 2.03
N GLN A 107 10.10 1.05 1.64
CA GLN A 107 11.20 0.67 0.74
C GLN A 107 11.13 1.42 -0.59
N ARG A 108 9.93 1.56 -1.17
CA ARG A 108 9.69 2.34 -2.40
C ARG A 108 10.11 3.80 -2.26
N VAL A 109 9.96 4.41 -1.07
CA VAL A 109 10.46 5.77 -0.81
C VAL A 109 11.99 5.83 -0.89
N TYR A 110 12.70 4.88 -0.28
CA TYR A 110 14.16 4.85 -0.30
C TYR A 110 14.75 4.69 -1.70
N ILE A 111 14.07 3.97 -2.58
CA ILE A 111 14.53 3.74 -3.96
C ILE A 111 13.87 4.66 -4.99
N ALA A 112 13.11 5.65 -4.54
CA ALA A 112 12.37 6.59 -5.39
C ALA A 112 11.42 5.93 -6.41
N ASP A 113 10.84 4.76 -6.07
CA ASP A 113 9.88 4.02 -6.89
C ASP A 113 8.48 4.64 -6.80
N TRP A 114 8.38 5.91 -7.21
CA TRP A 114 7.20 6.76 -7.04
C TRP A 114 5.96 6.21 -7.74
N ASP A 115 6.14 5.59 -8.90
CA ASP A 115 5.03 5.05 -9.70
C ASP A 115 4.29 3.91 -8.99
N ASN A 116 4.96 3.24 -8.06
CA ASN A 116 4.38 2.16 -7.27
C ASN A 116 3.99 2.60 -5.86
N ILE A 117 4.02 3.89 -5.50
CA ILE A 117 3.42 4.36 -4.24
C ILE A 117 2.03 4.92 -4.53
N PRO A 118 0.96 4.23 -4.09
CA PRO A 118 -0.40 4.60 -4.45
C PRO A 118 -0.85 5.88 -3.74
N GLY A 119 -1.62 6.71 -4.45
CA GLY A 119 -2.25 7.91 -3.90
C GLY A 119 -1.36 9.15 -3.79
N ILE A 120 -0.10 9.09 -4.23
CA ILE A 120 0.80 10.26 -4.19
C ILE A 120 0.49 11.26 -5.32
N ALA A 121 0.84 12.52 -5.10
CA ALA A 121 0.79 13.56 -6.13
C ALA A 121 2.20 13.88 -6.64
N LYS A 122 2.40 13.81 -7.97
CA LYS A 122 3.66 14.09 -8.66
C LYS A 122 3.86 15.59 -8.89
N SER A 123 3.84 16.36 -7.82
CA SER A 123 4.10 17.79 -7.82
C SER A 123 4.78 18.19 -6.52
N ASN A 124 5.34 19.41 -6.51
CA ASN A 124 6.02 19.93 -5.33
C ASN A 124 5.07 20.07 -4.15
N TYR A 125 5.51 19.59 -2.99
CA TYR A 125 4.89 19.79 -1.70
C TYR A 125 4.82 21.29 -1.38
N VAL A 126 3.63 21.74 -1.01
CA VAL A 126 3.39 23.06 -0.42
C VAL A 126 2.49 22.85 0.79
N ALA A 127 3.00 23.20 1.97
CA ALA A 127 2.26 23.10 3.22
C ALA A 127 0.96 23.92 3.15
N ASN A 128 -0.14 23.31 3.60
CA ASN A 128 -1.47 23.92 3.65
C ASN A 128 -2.21 23.61 4.96
N GLY A 129 -1.48 23.10 5.96
CA GLY A 129 -2.00 22.83 7.29
C GLY A 129 -2.28 24.11 8.08
N MET A 130 -3.19 24.01 9.04
CA MET A 130 -3.46 25.11 9.97
C MET A 130 -2.22 25.45 10.79
N THR A 131 -2.00 26.74 11.06
CA THR A 131 -0.85 27.21 11.83
C THR A 131 -1.14 27.41 13.32
N THR A 132 -2.41 27.36 13.72
CA THR A 132 -2.86 27.57 15.10
C THR A 132 -3.83 26.49 15.53
N GLY A 133 -3.77 26.11 16.81
CA GLY A 133 -4.75 25.22 17.42
C GLY A 133 -6.17 25.80 17.47
N LYS A 134 -7.15 24.98 17.83
CA LYS A 134 -8.55 25.39 18.04
C LYS A 134 -9.04 24.97 19.41
N LYS A 135 -9.90 25.82 19.98
CA LYS A 135 -10.63 25.54 21.22
C LYS A 135 -12.11 25.33 20.91
N HIS A 136 -12.81 24.60 21.77
CA HIS A 136 -14.26 24.50 21.69
C HIS A 136 -14.90 24.79 23.06
N PRO A 137 -15.30 26.06 23.32
CA PRO A 137 -15.75 26.49 24.64
C PRO A 137 -16.94 25.69 25.21
N GLN A 138 -17.83 25.18 24.37
CA GLN A 138 -19.01 24.44 24.81
C GLN A 138 -18.67 23.07 25.43
N TRP A 139 -17.51 22.49 25.11
CA TRP A 139 -17.05 21.27 25.79
C TRP A 139 -16.53 21.54 27.20
N ASN A 140 -16.21 22.80 27.52
CA ASN A 140 -15.72 23.24 28.83
C ASN A 140 -14.58 22.37 29.39
N ASN A 141 -13.69 21.88 28.52
CA ASN A 141 -12.52 21.09 28.91
C ASN A 141 -11.34 21.38 27.96
N PRO A 142 -10.29 22.08 28.43
CA PRO A 142 -9.09 22.37 27.64
C PRO A 142 -8.32 21.14 27.15
N GLU A 143 -8.43 19.98 27.81
CA GLU A 143 -7.76 18.75 27.36
C GLU A 143 -8.38 18.17 26.08
N LEU A 144 -9.53 18.70 25.67
CA LEU A 144 -10.19 18.38 24.40
C LEU A 144 -9.87 19.39 23.29
N ASP A 145 -9.09 20.44 23.58
CA ASP A 145 -8.66 21.40 22.57
C ASP A 145 -7.77 20.72 21.51
N LEU A 146 -7.80 21.25 20.28
CA LEU A 146 -6.91 20.82 19.21
C LEU A 146 -5.60 21.61 19.31
N PRO A 147 -4.48 21.01 19.77
CA PRO A 147 -3.21 21.72 19.87
C PRO A 147 -2.67 22.03 18.46
N ALA A 148 -1.83 23.07 18.35
CA ALA A 148 -1.34 23.56 17.06
C ALA A 148 -0.59 22.48 16.25
N VAL A 149 0.16 21.61 16.92
CA VAL A 149 0.89 20.50 16.27
C VAL A 149 -0.05 19.50 15.59
N GLU A 150 -1.23 19.25 16.18
CA GLU A 150 -2.21 18.35 15.60
C GLU A 150 -3.07 19.10 14.56
N ALA A 151 -3.34 20.39 14.78
CA ALA A 151 -4.04 21.24 13.81
C ALA A 151 -3.30 21.34 12.47
N ALA A 152 -1.96 21.29 12.47
CA ALA A 152 -1.15 21.29 11.25
C ALA A 152 -1.45 20.12 10.31
N ASN A 153 -2.06 19.04 10.79
CA ASN A 153 -2.50 17.91 9.97
C ASN A 153 -3.82 18.17 9.24
N PHE A 154 -4.45 19.32 9.45
CA PHE A 154 -5.73 19.70 8.88
C PHE A 154 -5.62 20.97 8.03
N VAL A 155 -6.33 21.03 6.90
CA VAL A 155 -6.58 22.30 6.18
C VAL A 155 -7.60 23.13 6.96
N ASN A 156 -8.61 22.47 7.50
CA ASN A 156 -9.61 23.02 8.41
C ASN A 156 -9.99 21.96 9.45
N ALA A 157 -10.46 22.38 10.61
CA ALA A 157 -10.92 21.46 11.65
C ALA A 157 -12.15 22.03 12.37
N GLU A 158 -13.12 21.18 12.65
CA GLU A 158 -14.34 21.49 13.38
C GLU A 158 -14.52 20.51 14.53
N ALA A 159 -14.96 21.01 15.69
CA ALA A 159 -15.35 20.17 16.80
C ALA A 159 -16.65 19.44 16.43
N LYS A 160 -16.68 18.12 16.60
CA LYS A 160 -17.84 17.26 16.32
C LYS A 160 -18.08 16.30 17.48
N GLU A 161 -19.33 15.94 17.63
CA GLU A 161 -19.80 14.92 18.55
C GLU A 161 -20.35 13.75 17.73
N LEU A 162 -19.68 12.59 17.83
CA LEU A 162 -20.12 11.38 17.15
C LEU A 162 -21.12 10.65 18.04
N PRO A 163 -22.37 10.46 17.60
CA PRO A 163 -23.38 9.78 18.40
C PRO A 163 -23.10 8.27 18.49
N ALA A 164 -23.74 7.62 19.44
CA ALA A 164 -23.77 6.17 19.60
C ALA A 164 -24.04 5.44 18.27
N GLY A 165 -23.37 4.30 18.07
CA GLY A 165 -23.45 3.49 16.86
C GLY A 165 -22.62 4.00 15.67
N THR A 166 -22.04 5.20 15.75
CA THR A 166 -21.11 5.68 14.71
C THR A 166 -19.87 4.80 14.66
N LYS A 167 -19.46 4.41 13.45
CA LYS A 167 -18.20 3.68 13.21
C LYS A 167 -17.11 4.63 12.73
N ILE A 168 -15.90 4.40 13.23
CA ILE A 168 -14.67 5.03 12.75
C ILE A 168 -13.60 3.97 12.51
N TYR A 169 -12.67 4.27 11.61
CA TYR A 169 -11.74 3.29 11.06
C TYR A 169 -10.30 3.78 11.13
N ARG A 170 -9.34 2.87 11.27
CA ARG A 170 -7.90 3.19 11.32
C ARG A 170 -7.07 2.05 10.75
N VAL A 171 -6.14 2.37 9.85
CA VAL A 171 -5.17 1.42 9.30
C VAL A 171 -3.81 1.70 9.94
N THR A 172 -3.26 0.72 10.65
CA THR A 172 -1.97 0.84 11.36
C THR A 172 -1.43 -0.53 11.72
N GLY A 173 -0.12 -0.77 11.68
CA GLY A 173 0.48 -1.89 12.44
C GLY A 173 1.15 -1.48 13.74
N GLY A 174 1.10 -0.19 14.10
CA GLY A 174 1.47 0.32 15.41
C GLY A 174 0.29 0.32 16.39
N ASN A 175 0.24 1.33 17.27
CA ASN A 175 -0.81 1.46 18.29
C ASN A 175 -2.23 1.52 17.64
N PRO A 176 -3.12 0.55 17.96
CA PRO A 176 -4.48 0.51 17.42
C PRO A 176 -5.35 1.68 17.91
N ALA A 177 -5.07 2.22 19.08
CA ALA A 177 -5.82 3.32 19.70
C ALA A 177 -5.12 4.69 19.53
N GLY A 178 -4.52 4.92 18.36
CA GLY A 178 -3.91 6.22 18.02
C GLY A 178 -4.93 7.35 17.86
N GLY A 179 -4.46 8.59 17.69
CA GLY A 179 -5.32 9.77 17.61
C GLY A 179 -6.08 9.94 16.30
N TYR A 180 -5.58 9.39 15.19
CA TYR A 180 -6.09 9.65 13.84
C TYR A 180 -6.99 8.54 13.31
N TRP A 181 -8.19 8.89 12.85
CA TRP A 181 -9.23 7.95 12.38
C TRP A 181 -9.97 8.50 11.17
N THR A 182 -10.70 7.66 10.44
CA THR A 182 -11.60 8.07 9.35
C THR A 182 -13.03 7.67 9.66
N LYS A 183 -14.01 8.42 9.12
CA LYS A 183 -15.44 8.02 9.20
C LYS A 183 -15.85 7.04 8.11
N LYS A 184 -15.19 7.12 6.96
CA LYS A 184 -15.39 6.19 5.86
C LYS A 184 -14.36 5.08 5.98
N GLN A 185 -14.82 3.85 5.84
CA GLN A 185 -13.96 2.69 5.68
C GLN A 185 -13.09 2.89 4.42
N PRO A 186 -11.75 2.94 4.54
CA PRO A 186 -10.88 3.01 3.39
C PRO A 186 -11.06 1.78 2.50
N LYS A 187 -11.04 1.96 1.18
CA LYS A 187 -11.21 0.89 0.18
C LYS A 187 -9.91 0.46 -0.48
N SER A 188 -8.84 1.24 -0.30
CA SER A 188 -7.53 0.93 -0.85
C SER A 188 -6.43 1.54 0.01
N ILE A 189 -5.23 0.99 -0.12
CA ILE A 189 -4.04 1.57 0.50
C ILE A 189 -3.76 3.00 0.01
N GLY A 190 -4.17 3.35 -1.22
CA GLY A 190 -4.02 4.70 -1.78
C GLY A 190 -4.88 5.75 -1.07
N GLU A 191 -6.05 5.36 -0.56
CA GLU A 191 -6.87 6.24 0.27
C GLU A 191 -6.21 6.52 1.63
N VAL A 192 -5.42 5.58 2.15
CA VAL A 192 -4.67 5.75 3.40
C VAL A 192 -3.43 6.61 3.19
N ILE A 193 -2.56 6.20 2.25
CA ILE A 193 -1.29 6.90 1.97
C ILE A 193 -1.57 8.29 1.41
N GLY A 194 -2.38 8.38 0.35
CA GLY A 194 -2.66 9.61 -0.36
C GLY A 194 -3.73 10.45 0.30
N GLY A 195 -4.92 9.86 0.51
CA GLY A 195 -6.10 10.57 0.98
C GLY A 195 -5.97 11.09 2.41
N THR A 196 -5.51 10.25 3.34
CA THR A 196 -5.23 10.64 4.73
C THR A 196 -3.77 11.00 5.00
N ALA A 197 -2.97 11.17 3.94
CA ALA A 197 -1.59 11.66 4.00
C ALA A 197 -0.69 10.91 5.01
N VAL A 198 -0.86 9.58 5.15
CA VAL A 198 -0.06 8.76 6.08
C VAL A 198 1.28 8.42 5.43
N GLN A 199 2.38 8.90 6.00
CA GLN A 199 3.71 8.58 5.47
C GLN A 199 4.03 7.09 5.60
N PRO A 200 4.61 6.47 4.56
CA PRO A 200 5.12 5.10 4.64
C PRO A 200 6.16 4.88 5.74
N ALA A 201 6.89 5.92 6.13
CA ALA A 201 7.85 5.86 7.23
C ALA A 201 7.21 5.65 8.61
N TRP A 202 5.94 6.01 8.79
CA TRP A 202 5.25 5.97 10.09
C TRP A 202 4.44 4.70 10.30
N ASN A 203 4.18 3.94 9.24
CA ASN A 203 3.17 2.89 9.27
C ASN A 203 3.55 1.74 8.32
N ASN A 204 3.34 0.51 8.77
CA ASN A 204 3.52 -0.67 7.94
C ASN A 204 2.22 -1.12 7.23
N PHE A 205 1.08 -0.48 7.54
CA PHE A 205 -0.24 -0.71 6.96
C PHE A 205 -0.76 -2.16 7.07
N SER A 206 -0.25 -2.92 8.04
CA SER A 206 -0.49 -4.36 8.14
C SER A 206 -1.81 -4.75 8.80
N LYS A 207 -2.48 -3.83 9.49
CA LYS A 207 -3.73 -4.12 10.23
C LYS A 207 -4.76 -3.02 10.07
N PHE A 208 -6.01 -3.41 10.23
CA PHE A 208 -7.17 -2.53 10.09
C PHE A 208 -8.09 -2.64 11.30
N TYR A 209 -8.54 -1.50 11.79
CA TYR A 209 -9.29 -1.39 13.03
C TYR A 209 -10.59 -0.62 12.83
N VAL A 210 -11.60 -1.02 13.60
CA VAL A 210 -12.87 -0.32 13.74
C VAL A 210 -13.14 -0.03 15.22
N TYR A 211 -13.71 1.13 15.48
CA TYR A 211 -14.33 1.47 16.76
C TYR A 211 -15.77 1.87 16.50
N THR A 212 -16.69 1.35 17.33
CA THR A 212 -18.10 1.75 17.30
C THR A 212 -18.40 2.50 18.59
N VAL A 213 -18.91 3.74 18.49
CA VAL A 213 -19.28 4.53 19.67
C VAL A 213 -20.34 3.75 20.48
N PRO A 214 -20.09 3.44 21.77
CA PRO A 214 -21.02 2.67 22.59
C PRO A 214 -22.38 3.34 22.73
N GLN A 215 -23.38 2.53 23.05
CA GLN A 215 -24.70 3.06 23.41
C GLN A 215 -24.58 4.02 24.60
N GLN A 216 -25.39 5.08 24.57
CA GLN A 216 -25.42 6.13 25.60
C GLN A 216 -24.12 6.93 25.74
N GLN A 217 -23.17 6.79 24.82
CA GLN A 217 -21.96 7.61 24.76
C GLN A 217 -21.97 8.53 23.54
N VAL A 218 -21.20 9.61 23.65
CA VAL A 218 -20.90 10.55 22.59
C VAL A 218 -19.39 10.73 22.53
N LEU A 219 -18.80 10.58 21.35
CA LEU A 219 -17.37 10.75 21.16
C LEU A 219 -17.06 12.16 20.68
N LYS A 220 -16.31 12.93 21.47
CA LYS A 220 -15.86 14.28 21.09
C LYS A 220 -14.61 14.19 20.23
N VAL A 221 -14.65 14.75 19.03
CA VAL A 221 -13.56 14.63 18.03
C VAL A 221 -13.36 15.94 17.29
N TRP A 222 -12.18 16.13 16.72
CA TRP A 222 -11.94 17.16 15.70
C TRP A 222 -12.03 16.51 14.32
N GLU A 223 -12.91 17.00 13.46
CA GLU A 223 -13.10 16.52 12.09
C GLU A 223 -12.63 17.57 11.11
N GLY A 224 -11.97 17.16 10.03
CA GLY A 224 -11.49 18.11 9.05
C GLY A 224 -10.85 17.49 7.82
N ILE A 225 -10.58 18.35 6.83
CA ILE A 225 -9.85 17.96 5.62
C ILE A 225 -8.38 17.75 5.96
N THR A 226 -7.82 16.60 5.60
CA THR A 226 -6.40 16.27 5.80
C THR A 226 -5.50 17.22 5.00
N ALA A 227 -4.51 17.80 5.67
CA ALA A 227 -3.47 18.62 5.03
C ALA A 227 -2.50 17.76 4.21
N ARG A 228 -1.81 18.39 3.27
CA ARG A 228 -0.72 17.78 2.52
C ARG A 228 0.44 17.46 3.45
N GLN A 229 1.15 16.39 3.13
CA GLN A 229 2.38 15.99 3.84
C GLN A 229 3.50 15.73 2.82
N PRO A 230 4.77 15.97 3.19
CA PRO A 230 5.87 15.40 2.43
C PRO A 230 5.78 13.87 2.50
N ILE A 231 6.22 13.18 1.45
CA ILE A 231 6.22 11.71 1.42
C ILE A 231 7.31 11.11 2.32
N GLY A 232 8.37 11.88 2.57
CA GLY A 232 9.47 11.55 3.46
C GLY A 232 10.34 12.78 3.70
N GLN A 233 11.33 12.64 4.58
CA GLN A 233 12.24 13.72 4.94
C GLN A 233 12.96 14.25 3.69
N ASP A 234 13.01 15.57 3.55
CA ASP A 234 13.68 16.31 2.46
C ASP A 234 13.19 15.98 1.03
N ILE A 235 12.06 15.26 0.88
CA ILE A 235 11.45 14.99 -0.42
C ILE A 235 10.32 15.99 -0.67
N VAL A 236 10.56 16.91 -1.61
CA VAL A 236 9.57 17.91 -2.02
C VAL A 236 8.67 17.39 -3.14
N ASN A 237 9.16 16.51 -4.02
CA ASN A 237 8.38 15.91 -5.09
C ASN A 237 8.73 14.42 -5.20
N PRO A 238 7.76 13.50 -5.11
CA PRO A 238 6.31 13.71 -4.94
C PRO A 238 5.90 14.05 -3.50
N HIS A 239 4.60 14.28 -3.28
CA HIS A 239 4.04 14.51 -1.94
C HIS A 239 2.74 13.72 -1.71
N LEU A 240 2.29 13.66 -0.45
CA LEU A 240 1.00 13.10 -0.08
C LEU A 240 -0.08 14.19 -0.16
N PRO A 241 -1.07 14.07 -1.06
CA PRO A 241 -2.00 15.16 -1.36
C PRO A 241 -2.97 15.49 -0.22
N GLY A 242 -3.24 14.55 0.67
CA GLY A 242 -4.30 14.69 1.67
C GLY A 242 -5.66 14.86 0.99
N GLY A 243 -6.52 15.69 1.57
CA GLY A 243 -7.81 16.09 0.97
C GLY A 243 -9.02 15.28 1.44
N GLU A 244 -8.83 14.09 2.00
CA GLU A 244 -9.93 13.32 2.60
C GLU A 244 -10.25 13.81 4.01
N ILE A 245 -11.47 13.50 4.47
CA ILE A 245 -11.89 13.79 5.85
C ILE A 245 -11.21 12.81 6.82
N GLN A 246 -10.53 13.36 7.81
CA GLN A 246 -10.00 12.62 8.94
C GLN A 246 -10.55 13.17 10.27
N LEU A 247 -10.35 12.38 11.31
CA LEU A 247 -10.68 12.68 12.69
C LEU A 247 -9.41 12.70 13.53
N PHE A 248 -9.32 13.63 14.46
CA PHE A 248 -8.42 13.60 15.59
C PHE A 248 -9.20 13.39 16.88
N LEU A 249 -8.85 12.35 17.63
CA LEU A 249 -9.38 12.02 18.94
C LEU A 249 -8.40 12.49 20.01
N PRO A 250 -8.76 13.50 20.84
CA PRO A 250 -7.96 13.95 21.97
C PRO A 250 -7.55 12.79 22.88
N ILE A 251 -6.43 12.92 23.59
CA ILE A 251 -5.90 11.84 24.43
C ILE A 251 -6.89 11.37 25.50
N LEU A 252 -7.65 12.30 26.09
CA LEU A 252 -8.67 12.02 27.10
C LEU A 252 -9.80 11.12 26.57
N VAL A 253 -10.05 11.16 25.26
CA VAL A 253 -11.09 10.34 24.60
C VAL A 253 -10.61 8.90 24.34
N ARG A 254 -9.29 8.66 24.40
CA ARG A 254 -8.65 7.37 24.07
C ARG A 254 -8.17 6.65 25.32
N ASP A 255 -9.04 6.62 26.33
CA ASP A 255 -8.82 5.95 27.62
C ASP A 255 -8.79 4.41 27.49
N GLU A 256 -8.68 3.70 28.62
CA GLU A 256 -8.67 2.23 28.62
C GLU A 256 -9.97 1.63 28.09
N ALA A 257 -11.12 2.27 28.34
CA ALA A 257 -12.40 1.82 27.80
C ALA A 257 -12.39 1.88 26.27
N PHE A 258 -11.94 3.01 25.68
CA PHE A 258 -11.77 3.14 24.24
C PHE A 258 -10.86 2.03 23.69
N LYS A 259 -9.69 1.82 24.30
CA LYS A 259 -8.71 0.82 23.86
C LYS A 259 -9.30 -0.60 23.83
N THR A 260 -10.08 -0.97 24.84
CA THR A 260 -10.69 -2.32 24.91
C THR A 260 -11.78 -2.57 23.86
N LEU A 261 -12.33 -1.49 23.28
CA LEU A 261 -13.41 -1.55 22.29
C LEU A 261 -12.91 -1.43 20.84
N VAL A 262 -11.63 -1.14 20.62
CA VAL A 262 -11.03 -1.15 19.28
C VAL A 262 -10.92 -2.60 18.80
N GLN A 263 -11.52 -2.90 17.66
CA GLN A 263 -11.56 -4.25 17.09
C GLN A 263 -10.74 -4.30 15.81
N GLU A 264 -9.85 -5.30 15.70
CA GLU A 264 -9.18 -5.61 14.45
C GLU A 264 -10.18 -6.26 13.49
N ILE A 265 -10.16 -5.83 12.23
CA ILE A 265 -10.97 -6.36 11.13
C ILE A 265 -10.07 -6.65 9.93
N PRO A 266 -10.49 -7.53 9.00
CA PRO A 266 -9.69 -7.83 7.81
C PRO A 266 -9.42 -6.57 6.97
N LEU A 267 -8.20 -6.46 6.42
CA LEU A 267 -7.90 -5.43 5.42
C LEU A 267 -8.85 -5.58 4.22
N PRO A 268 -9.33 -4.48 3.64
CA PRO A 268 -10.28 -4.53 2.52
C PRO A 268 -9.60 -4.72 1.16
N TRP A 269 -8.29 -4.97 1.12
CA TRP A 269 -7.47 -5.19 -0.09
C TRP A 269 -6.51 -6.36 0.10
#